data_AF-A0A969Q2B8-F1
#
_entry.id   AF-A0A969Q2B8-F1
#
_cell.length_a   1.000
_cell.length_b   1.000
_cell.length_c   1.000
_cell.angle_alpha   90.00
_cell.angle_beta   90.00
_cell.angle_gamma   90.00
#
_symmetry.space_group_name_H-M   'P 1'
#
loop_
_entity.id
_entity.type
_entity.pdbx_description
1 polymer ?
#
loop_
_entity_poly.entity_id
_entity_poly.type
_entity_poly.pdbx_seq_one_letter_code
_entity_poly.pdbx_strand_id
1 'polypeptide(L)'
;MISENHLKTLKLLISTFDEYQILYQITGGLAGNIYGSTWPLQDIDIEVPQTRIAEVAKLFGEYTVRPLSRFIDEEFDLMFLALRINDIDVEINQAEDAFIFSDGIRIQLDTDLSQARRLNFCGLNLLVQPLDDIIKYKKLLKRHNDVSDLIKLR
;
A
#
# COMPACT_ATOMS: atom_id res chain seq x y z
N MET A 1 3.12 -7.85 14.62
CA MET A 1 2.40 -6.87 15.46
C MET A 1 2.84 -5.47 15.07
N ILE A 2 1.90 -4.53 14.97
CA ILE A 2 2.21 -3.13 14.67
C ILE A 2 3.00 -2.49 15.83
N SER A 3 4.02 -1.70 15.53
CA SER A 3 4.81 -0.99 16.54
C SER A 3 4.34 0.45 16.74
N GLU A 4 4.80 1.10 17.81
CA GLU A 4 4.53 2.53 18.03
C GLU A 4 5.03 3.40 16.88
N ASN A 5 6.18 3.05 16.28
CA ASN A 5 6.73 3.77 15.13
C ASN A 5 5.84 3.65 13.89
N HIS A 6 5.28 2.46 13.63
CA HIS A 6 4.28 2.31 12.56
C HIS A 6 3.07 3.21 12.80
N LEU A 7 2.57 3.30 14.03
CA LEU A 7 1.43 4.17 14.36
C LEU A 7 1.76 5.66 14.20
N LYS A 8 2.97 6.10 14.57
CA LYS A 8 3.44 7.47 14.35
C LYS A 8 3.57 7.78 12.86
N THR A 9 4.12 6.86 12.09
CA THR A 9 4.28 6.98 10.63
C THR A 9 2.92 7.04 9.94
N LEU A 10 1.98 6.16 10.28
CA LEU A 10 0.60 6.22 9.77
C LEU A 10 -0.08 7.54 10.09
N LYS A 11 0.02 8.02 11.34
CA LYS A 11 -0.56 9.30 11.73
C LYS A 11 -0.05 10.45 10.86
N LEU A 12 1.27 10.53 10.65
CA LEU A 12 1.88 11.54 9.79
C LEU A 12 1.37 11.43 8.35
N LEU A 13 1.41 10.24 7.76
CA LEU A 13 0.97 10.00 6.38
C LEU A 13 -0.48 10.43 6.17
N ILE A 14 -1.38 9.97 7.06
CA ILE A 14 -2.81 10.24 6.96
C ILE A 14 -3.10 11.72 7.19
N SER A 15 -2.47 12.36 8.18
CA SER A 15 -2.68 13.79 8.39
C SER A 15 -2.26 14.61 7.19
N THR A 16 -1.16 14.24 6.53
CA THR A 16 -0.71 14.91 5.30
C THR A 16 -1.68 14.63 4.14
N PHE A 17 -2.13 13.40 3.95
CA PHE A 17 -3.11 13.11 2.90
C PHE A 17 -4.44 13.83 3.13
N ASP A 18 -4.91 13.91 4.36
CA ASP A 18 -6.11 14.66 4.72
C ASP A 18 -5.91 16.17 4.49
N GLU A 19 -4.78 16.74 4.91
CA GLU A 19 -4.47 18.17 4.70
C GLU A 19 -4.47 18.55 3.22
N TYR A 20 -3.86 17.72 2.37
CA TYR A 20 -3.72 17.97 0.93
C TYR A 20 -4.83 17.35 0.07
N GLN A 21 -5.85 16.77 0.71
CA GLN A 21 -6.98 16.11 0.04
C GLN A 21 -6.50 15.09 -1.01
N ILE A 22 -5.57 14.23 -0.60
CA ILE A 22 -5.00 13.15 -1.41
C ILE A 22 -5.77 11.88 -1.09
N LEU A 23 -6.49 11.34 -2.08
CA LEU A 23 -7.08 10.02 -1.94
C LEU A 23 -5.96 8.99 -1.82
N TYR A 24 -6.15 8.00 -0.96
CA TYR A 24 -5.20 6.92 -0.77
C TYR A 24 -5.92 5.62 -0.40
N GLN A 25 -5.21 4.51 -0.48
CA GLN A 25 -5.57 3.31 0.26
C GLN A 25 -4.32 2.61 0.81
N ILE A 26 -4.45 2.03 2.00
CA ILE A 26 -3.48 1.07 2.53
C ILE A 26 -3.62 -0.24 1.74
N THR A 27 -2.51 -0.78 1.28
CA THR A 27 -2.43 -2.08 0.59
C THR A 27 -1.45 -3.02 1.32
N GLY A 28 -1.08 -4.14 0.69
CA GLY A 28 0.06 -4.92 1.15
C GLY A 28 -0.13 -5.66 2.48
N GLY A 29 0.93 -5.74 3.26
CA GLY A 29 0.95 -6.47 4.53
C GLY A 29 0.07 -5.82 5.61
N LEU A 30 0.11 -4.49 5.71
CA LEU A 30 -0.70 -3.75 6.68
C LEU A 30 -2.19 -3.90 6.40
N ALA A 31 -2.62 -3.86 5.13
CA ALA A 31 -4.02 -4.07 4.78
C ALA A 31 -4.53 -5.44 5.26
N GLY A 32 -3.74 -6.51 5.08
CA GLY A 32 -4.07 -7.83 5.62
C GLY A 32 -4.20 -7.83 7.15
N ASN A 33 -3.28 -7.17 7.85
CA ASN A 33 -3.34 -7.06 9.32
C ASN A 33 -4.58 -6.28 9.79
N ILE A 34 -5.02 -5.26 9.04
CA ILE A 34 -6.25 -4.51 9.36
C ILE A 34 -7.49 -5.41 9.24
N TYR A 35 -7.52 -6.35 8.30
CA TYR A 35 -8.59 -7.36 8.21
C TYR A 35 -8.44 -8.52 9.21
N GLY A 36 -7.32 -8.59 9.95
CA GLY A 36 -7.14 -9.55 11.04
C GLY A 36 -6.06 -10.61 10.83
N SER A 37 -5.24 -10.53 9.77
CA SER A 37 -4.06 -11.38 9.69
C SER A 37 -3.04 -11.01 10.78
N THR A 38 -2.15 -11.95 11.11
CA THR A 38 -1.15 -11.77 12.18
C THR A 38 0.27 -11.67 11.63
N TRP A 39 0.43 -11.22 10.40
CA TRP A 39 1.73 -11.21 9.74
C TRP A 39 2.67 -10.20 10.43
N PRO A 40 3.97 -10.53 10.56
CA PRO A 40 4.98 -9.53 10.87
C PRO A 40 4.91 -8.40 9.84
N LEU A 41 4.82 -7.16 10.31
CA LEU A 41 4.80 -6.00 9.43
C LEU A 41 6.23 -5.50 9.27
N GLN A 42 6.68 -5.35 8.03
CA GLN A 42 8.02 -4.89 7.69
C GLN A 42 7.99 -3.42 7.28
N ASP A 43 6.97 -3.04 6.53
CA ASP A 43 6.79 -1.79 5.82
C ASP A 43 5.33 -1.32 5.85
N ILE A 44 5.07 -0.16 5.27
CA ILE A 44 3.73 0.36 5.00
C ILE A 44 3.60 0.62 3.50
N ASP A 45 2.66 -0.09 2.87
CA ASP A 45 2.34 0.07 1.46
C ASP A 45 1.09 0.93 1.26
N ILE A 46 1.20 1.97 0.44
CA ILE A 46 0.11 2.91 0.13
C ILE A 46 0.00 3.12 -1.37
N GLU A 47 -1.23 3.15 -1.86
CA GLU A 47 -1.53 3.52 -3.24
C GLU A 47 -2.22 4.89 -3.28
N VAL A 48 -1.81 5.74 -4.23
CA VAL A 48 -2.38 7.07 -4.47
C VAL A 48 -2.72 7.25 -5.96
N PRO A 49 -3.54 8.25 -6.35
CA PRO A 49 -3.78 8.52 -7.76
C PRO A 49 -2.48 8.85 -8.51
N GLN A 50 -2.31 8.30 -9.71
CA GLN A 50 -1.18 8.59 -10.60
C GLN A 50 -1.05 10.09 -10.88
N THR A 51 -2.15 10.82 -10.96
CA THR A 51 -2.14 12.27 -11.17
C THR A 51 -1.59 13.04 -9.97
N ARG A 52 -1.55 12.43 -8.77
CA ARG A 52 -1.10 13.06 -7.51
C ARG A 52 0.24 12.52 -7.01
N ILE A 53 0.77 11.41 -7.52
CA ILE A 53 2.00 10.80 -6.98
C ILE A 53 3.23 11.72 -7.03
N ALA A 54 3.34 12.60 -8.04
CA ALA A 54 4.42 13.58 -8.12
C ALA A 54 4.30 14.69 -7.05
N GLU A 55 3.08 15.02 -6.61
CA GLU A 55 2.84 15.92 -5.49
C GLU A 55 3.18 15.23 -4.17
N VAL A 56 2.74 13.99 -3.99
CA VAL A 56 3.10 13.15 -2.82
C VAL A 56 4.62 13.07 -2.65
N ALA A 57 5.34 12.83 -3.74
CA ALA A 57 6.81 12.78 -3.71
C ALA A 57 7.47 14.09 -3.25
N LYS A 58 6.86 15.25 -3.54
CA LYS A 58 7.33 16.54 -3.03
C LYS A 58 7.03 16.71 -1.54
N LEU A 59 5.82 16.33 -1.11
CA LEU A 59 5.37 16.46 0.28
C LEU A 59 6.22 15.64 1.25
N PHE A 60 6.68 14.46 0.84
CA PHE A 60 7.52 13.59 1.65
C PHE A 60 9.00 13.61 1.22
N GLY A 61 9.44 14.65 0.50
CA GLY A 61 10.79 14.74 -0.05
C GLY A 61 11.90 14.59 1.01
N GLU A 62 11.67 15.12 2.20
CA GLU A 62 12.59 15.04 3.34
C GLU A 62 12.77 13.61 3.92
N TYR A 63 11.83 12.70 3.64
CA TYR A 63 11.88 11.29 4.07
C TYR A 63 12.34 10.35 2.96
N THR A 64 12.66 10.87 1.77
CA THR A 64 12.87 10.06 0.57
C THR A 64 14.18 9.26 0.66
N VAL A 65 14.05 7.93 0.58
CA VAL A 65 15.17 6.99 0.41
C VAL A 65 15.38 6.68 -1.07
N ARG A 66 14.28 6.49 -1.81
CA ARG A 66 14.28 6.31 -3.26
C ARG A 66 13.33 7.33 -3.89
N PRO A 67 13.82 8.21 -4.79
CA PRO A 67 12.97 9.19 -5.46
C PRO A 67 11.96 8.49 -6.37
N LEU A 68 10.82 9.17 -6.57
CA LEU A 68 9.77 8.72 -7.48
C LEU A 68 10.35 8.34 -8.85
N SER A 69 10.24 7.06 -9.19
CA SER A 69 10.79 6.52 -10.43
C SER A 69 9.98 5.31 -10.87
N ARG A 70 10.08 4.96 -12.16
CA ARG A 70 9.56 3.69 -12.63
C ARG A 70 10.42 2.56 -12.06
N PHE A 71 9.75 1.53 -11.60
CA PHE A 71 10.34 0.32 -11.07
C PHE A 71 9.80 -0.86 -11.83
N ILE A 72 10.72 -1.70 -12.29
CA ILE A 72 10.41 -2.93 -13.00
C ILE A 72 11.32 -3.99 -12.39
N ASP A 73 10.73 -5.03 -11.83
CA ASP A 73 11.42 -6.21 -11.35
C ASP A 73 10.69 -7.49 -11.80
N GLU A 74 10.95 -8.61 -11.13
CA GLU A 74 10.32 -9.89 -11.44
C GLU A 74 8.84 -9.95 -11.08
N GLU A 75 8.37 -9.09 -10.17
CA GLU A 75 6.99 -9.10 -9.64
C GLU A 75 6.16 -7.92 -10.17
N PHE A 76 6.74 -6.74 -10.35
CA PHE A 76 6.03 -5.49 -10.56
C PHE A 76 6.58 -4.64 -11.70
N ASP A 77 5.70 -3.85 -12.31
CA ASP A 77 6.03 -2.69 -13.15
C ASP A 77 5.11 -1.53 -12.76
N LEU A 78 5.65 -0.55 -12.06
CA LEU A 78 4.90 0.56 -11.47
C LEU A 78 5.79 1.78 -11.20
N MET A 79 5.18 2.92 -10.87
CA MET A 79 5.88 4.12 -10.39
C MET A 79 5.81 4.15 -8.87
N PHE A 80 6.94 4.20 -8.18
CA PHE A 80 6.90 4.34 -6.74
C PHE A 80 8.03 5.22 -6.22
N LEU A 81 7.84 5.65 -4.98
CA LEU A 81 8.89 6.19 -4.13
C LEU A 81 8.98 5.37 -2.85
N ALA A 82 10.20 5.27 -2.33
CA ALA A 82 10.46 4.67 -1.02
C ALA A 82 10.86 5.77 -0.05
N LEU A 83 10.25 5.76 1.12
CA LEU A 83 10.50 6.68 2.21
C LEU A 83 10.97 5.90 3.43
N ARG A 84 11.62 6.60 4.36
CA ARG A 84 11.86 6.08 5.71
C ARG A 84 11.42 7.11 6.75
N ILE A 85 10.40 6.74 7.53
CA ILE A 85 9.74 7.61 8.50
C ILE A 85 9.69 6.87 9.84
N ASN A 86 10.22 7.47 10.90
CA ASN A 86 10.31 6.84 12.23
C ASN A 86 10.91 5.41 12.19
N ASP A 87 11.96 5.19 11.39
CA ASP A 87 12.57 3.87 11.17
C ASP A 87 11.66 2.80 10.54
N ILE A 88 10.55 3.21 9.94
CA ILE A 88 9.66 2.35 9.15
C ILE A 88 9.83 2.70 7.68
N ASP A 89 10.01 1.68 6.87
CA ASP A 89 10.03 1.81 5.42
C ASP A 89 8.59 1.98 4.92
N VAL A 90 8.38 2.93 4.02
CA VAL A 90 7.07 3.23 3.44
C VAL A 90 7.23 3.25 1.93
N GLU A 91 6.43 2.43 1.26
CA GLU A 91 6.36 2.42 -0.20
C GLU A 91 5.04 3.06 -0.62
N ILE A 92 5.16 4.07 -1.49
CA ILE A 92 3.98 4.71 -2.08
C ILE A 92 4.04 4.51 -3.57
N ASN A 93 3.07 3.78 -4.12
CA ASN A 93 2.92 3.60 -5.56
C ASN A 93 1.65 4.26 -6.09
N GLN A 94 1.56 4.38 -7.40
CA GLN A 94 0.34 4.83 -8.03
C GLN A 94 -0.64 3.66 -8.18
N ALA A 95 -1.95 3.93 -8.09
CA ALA A 95 -2.98 2.92 -8.28
C ALA A 95 -3.20 2.57 -9.77
N GLU A 96 -3.17 3.57 -10.65
CA GLU A 96 -3.38 3.42 -12.10
C GLU A 96 -2.09 3.12 -12.86
N ASP A 97 -2.14 2.38 -13.97
CA ASP A 97 -0.92 2.04 -14.75
C ASP A 97 0.14 1.30 -13.90
N ALA A 98 -0.32 0.47 -12.95
CA ALA A 98 0.49 -0.47 -12.18
C ALA A 98 0.25 -1.90 -12.68
N PHE A 99 1.29 -2.72 -12.70
CA PHE A 99 1.25 -4.06 -13.27
C PHE A 99 1.97 -5.06 -12.39
N ILE A 100 1.51 -6.31 -12.47
CA ILE A 100 2.17 -7.48 -11.89
C ILE A 100 2.64 -8.40 -13.03
N PHE A 101 3.81 -8.99 -12.87
CA PHE A 101 4.24 -10.12 -13.69
C PHE A 101 3.83 -11.43 -13.02
N SER A 102 3.06 -12.24 -13.74
CA SER A 102 2.64 -13.57 -13.28
C SER A 102 2.78 -14.56 -14.43
N ASP A 103 3.56 -15.62 -14.22
CA ASP A 103 3.83 -16.65 -15.25
C ASP A 103 4.36 -16.07 -16.59
N GLY A 104 5.19 -15.03 -16.50
CA GLY A 104 5.75 -14.33 -17.67
C GLY A 104 4.77 -13.40 -18.39
N ILE A 105 3.56 -13.22 -17.84
CA ILE A 105 2.52 -12.34 -18.38
C ILE A 105 2.48 -11.06 -17.53
N ARG A 106 2.54 -9.90 -18.20
CA ARG A 106 2.32 -8.58 -17.58
C ARG A 106 0.82 -8.32 -17.48
N ILE A 107 0.30 -8.27 -16.25
CA ILE A 107 -1.12 -8.12 -15.95
C ILE A 107 -1.33 -6.78 -15.28
N GLN A 108 -2.26 -5.96 -15.80
CA GLN A 108 -2.60 -4.68 -15.18
C GLN A 108 -3.36 -4.91 -13.88
N LEU A 109 -3.02 -4.13 -12.85
CA LEU A 109 -3.82 -3.98 -11.64
C LEU A 109 -4.93 -2.97 -11.90
N ASP A 110 -6.18 -3.43 -11.84
CA ASP A 110 -7.37 -2.59 -11.99
C ASP A 110 -7.79 -2.01 -10.62
N THR A 111 -6.87 -1.36 -9.91
CA THR A 111 -7.16 -0.77 -8.60
C THR A 111 -8.12 0.41 -8.77
N ASP A 112 -9.27 0.36 -8.10
CA ASP A 112 -10.21 1.47 -7.98
C ASP A 112 -10.19 2.02 -6.55
N LEU A 113 -9.49 3.14 -6.35
CA LEU A 113 -9.37 3.81 -5.05
C LEU A 113 -10.73 4.25 -4.47
N SER A 114 -11.78 4.38 -5.29
CA SER A 114 -13.13 4.72 -4.80
C SER A 114 -13.80 3.56 -4.04
N GLN A 115 -13.32 2.32 -4.24
CA GLN A 115 -13.81 1.14 -3.52
C GLN A 115 -13.14 0.93 -2.16
N ALA A 116 -12.13 1.75 -1.82
CA ALA A 116 -11.42 1.63 -0.56
C ALA A 116 -12.38 1.65 0.64
N ARG A 117 -12.17 0.70 1.56
CA ARG A 117 -13.00 0.53 2.76
C ARG A 117 -12.47 1.38 3.89
N ARG A 118 -13.34 2.14 4.53
CA ARG A 118 -13.00 2.87 5.76
C ARG A 118 -13.08 1.91 6.95
N LEU A 119 -11.93 1.59 7.55
CA LEU A 119 -11.82 0.67 8.69
C LEU A 119 -11.13 1.34 9.88
N ASN A 120 -11.54 1.00 11.09
CA ASN A 120 -10.85 1.44 12.30
C ASN A 120 -9.73 0.46 12.66
N PHE A 121 -8.51 0.97 12.84
CA PHE A 121 -7.38 0.17 13.26
C PHE A 121 -6.52 0.96 14.25
N CYS A 122 -6.36 0.43 15.47
CA CYS A 122 -5.64 1.10 16.57
C CYS A 122 -6.09 2.56 16.81
N GLY A 123 -7.39 2.84 16.65
CA GLY A 123 -7.97 4.17 16.82
C GLY A 123 -7.80 5.12 15.62
N LEU A 124 -7.17 4.68 14.52
CA LEU A 124 -7.09 5.41 13.26
C LEU A 124 -8.18 4.95 12.31
N ASN A 125 -8.78 5.88 11.56
CA ASN A 125 -9.74 5.55 10.49
C ASN A 125 -9.00 5.55 9.15
N LEU A 126 -8.75 4.36 8.62
CA LEU A 126 -7.91 4.13 7.44
C LEU A 126 -8.78 3.82 6.22
N LEU A 127 -8.39 4.33 5.05
CA LEU A 127 -8.86 3.80 3.76
C LEU A 127 -8.01 2.59 3.40
N VAL A 128 -8.63 1.44 3.18
CA VAL A 128 -7.94 0.15 2.99
C VAL A 128 -8.44 -0.52 1.72
N GLN A 129 -7.54 -1.11 0.93
CA GLN A 129 -7.92 -1.90 -0.24
C GLN A 129 -8.97 -2.97 0.14
N PRO A 130 -9.99 -3.22 -0.68
CA PRO A 130 -10.96 -4.28 -0.42
C PRO A 130 -10.27 -5.65 -0.23
N LEU A 131 -10.72 -6.43 0.76
CA LEU A 131 -10.13 -7.74 1.05
C LEU A 131 -10.09 -8.67 -0.17
N ASP A 132 -11.16 -8.69 -0.97
CA ASP A 132 -11.24 -9.50 -2.18
C ASP A 132 -10.20 -9.09 -3.23
N ASP A 133 -9.85 -7.79 -3.32
CA ASP A 133 -8.82 -7.29 -4.23
C ASP A 133 -7.42 -7.65 -3.72
N ILE A 134 -7.19 -7.60 -2.40
CA ILE A 134 -5.94 -8.06 -1.78
C ILE A 134 -5.71 -9.54 -2.10
N ILE A 135 -6.74 -10.37 -1.92
CA ILE A 135 -6.70 -11.80 -2.25
C ILE A 135 -6.42 -12.00 -3.74
N LYS A 136 -7.06 -11.22 -4.62
CA LYS A 136 -6.90 -11.31 -6.07
C LYS A 136 -5.46 -11.05 -6.50
N TYR A 137 -4.84 -9.95 -6.10
CA TYR A 137 -3.47 -9.65 -6.54
C TYR A 137 -2.44 -10.59 -5.89
N LYS A 138 -2.62 -10.99 -4.62
CA LYS A 138 -1.73 -11.97 -3.98
C LYS A 138 -1.78 -13.36 -4.61
N LYS A 139 -2.93 -13.75 -5.21
CA LYS A 139 -3.01 -14.96 -6.05
C LYS A 139 -2.13 -14.84 -7.29
N LEU A 140 -2.11 -13.67 -7.95
CA LEU A 140 -1.24 -13.42 -9.11
C LEU A 140 0.24 -13.52 -8.73
N LEU A 141 0.61 -13.02 -7.55
CA LEU A 141 1.96 -13.13 -6.99
C LEU A 141 2.29 -14.51 -6.40
N LYS A 142 1.38 -15.49 -6.49
CA LYS A 142 1.55 -16.83 -5.93
C LYS A 142 1.90 -16.85 -4.43
N ARG A 143 1.44 -15.85 -3.68
CA ARG A 143 1.59 -15.77 -2.21
C ARG A 143 0.56 -16.68 -1.52
N HIS A 144 0.68 -17.99 -1.75
CA HIS A 144 -0.33 -18.99 -1.37
C HIS A 144 -0.67 -18.99 0.14
N ASN A 145 0.32 -18.77 1.01
CA ASN A 145 0.11 -18.70 2.45
C ASN A 145 -0.72 -17.47 2.81
N ASP A 146 -0.35 -16.30 2.29
CA ASP A 146 -1.11 -15.06 2.51
C ASP A 146 -2.56 -15.22 2.05
N VAL A 147 -2.77 -15.78 0.86
CA VAL A 147 -4.11 -16.02 0.29
C VAL A 147 -4.93 -16.94 1.19
N SER A 148 -4.34 -18.02 1.70
CA SER A 148 -5.01 -18.96 2.60
C SER A 148 -5.47 -18.29 3.89
N ASP A 149 -4.64 -17.40 4.45
CA ASP A 149 -5.00 -16.67 5.67
C ASP A 149 -6.08 -15.63 5.42
N LEU A 150 -5.97 -14.84 4.35
CA LEU A 150 -6.96 -13.81 4.03
C LEU A 150 -8.35 -14.39 3.70
N ILE A 151 -8.41 -15.55 3.05
CA ILE A 151 -9.70 -16.20 2.74
C ILE A 151 -10.47 -16.56 4.02
N LYS A 152 -9.79 -16.85 5.13
CA LYS A 152 -10.44 -17.16 6.42
C LYS A 152 -11.04 -15.91 7.10
N LEU A 153 -10.68 -14.72 6.63
CA LEU A 153 -11.09 -13.42 7.17
C LEU A 153 -12.25 -12.79 6.39
N ARG A 154 -12.72 -13.47 5.33
CA ARG A 154 -13.81 -13.02 4.47
C ARG A 154 -15.18 -13.15 5.13
#